data_AF-A0A8T3UYL5-F1
#
_entry.id   AF-A0A8T3UYL5-F1
#
_cell.length_a   1.000
_cell.length_b   1.000
_cell.length_c   1.000
_cell.angle_alpha   90.00
_cell.angle_beta   90.00
_cell.angle_gamma   90.00
#
_symmetry.space_group_name_H-M   'P 1'
#
loop_
_entity.id
_entity.type
_entity.pdbx_description
1 polymer ?
#
loop_
_entity_poly.entity_id
_entity_poly.type
_entity_poly.pdbx_seq_one_letter_code
_entity_poly.pdbx_strand_id
1 'polypeptide(L)'
;MKTSTLIILAIICAIIFIAPLAMYNGHGEDDGYFGGSDDAAGEAVESSGFKPWFSSIWEPPSGEIESLLFALQAAIGAIIIGYFFGYWRGQGKEE
;
A
#
# COMPACT_ATOMS: atom_id res chain seq x y z
N MET A 1 -7.13 -13.39 -22.20
CA MET A 1 -7.97 -13.60 -20.98
C MET A 1 -9.42 -13.57 -21.41
N LYS A 2 -10.25 -14.49 -20.91
CA LYS A 2 -11.70 -14.46 -21.20
C LYS A 2 -12.31 -13.24 -20.52
N THR A 3 -13.25 -12.55 -21.17
CA THR A 3 -13.91 -11.35 -20.64
C THR A 3 -14.50 -11.59 -19.24
N SER A 4 -15.04 -12.79 -19.00
CA SER A 4 -15.53 -13.23 -17.70
C SER A 4 -14.47 -13.17 -16.59
N THR A 5 -13.21 -13.52 -16.89
CA THR A 5 -12.10 -13.46 -15.92
C THR A 5 -11.76 -12.01 -15.57
N LEU A 6 -11.78 -11.10 -16.56
CA LEU A 6 -11.53 -9.67 -16.33
C LEU A 6 -12.63 -9.06 -15.46
N ILE A 7 -13.88 -9.41 -15.70
CA ILE A 7 -15.03 -8.95 -14.91
C ILE A 7 -14.92 -9.43 -13.46
N ILE A 8 -14.58 -10.71 -13.24
CA ILE A 8 -14.38 -11.25 -11.89
C ILE A 8 -13.25 -10.51 -11.16
N LEU A 9 -12.11 -10.28 -11.83
CA LEU A 9 -11.00 -9.56 -11.24
C LEU A 9 -11.37 -8.11 -10.87
N ALA A 10 -12.12 -7.43 -11.74
CA ALA A 10 -12.59 -6.07 -11.49
C ALA A 10 -13.55 -6.00 -10.30
N ILE A 11 -14.45 -6.98 -10.16
CA ILE A 11 -15.36 -7.09 -9.02
C ILE A 11 -14.58 -7.32 -7.72
N ILE A 12 -13.58 -8.21 -7.73
CA ILE A 12 -12.74 -8.47 -6.55
C ILE A 12 -12.01 -7.19 -6.14
N CYS A 13 -11.38 -6.47 -7.09
CA CYS A 13 -10.74 -5.19 -6.79
C CYS A 13 -11.73 -4.18 -6.21
N ALA A 14 -12.93 -4.07 -6.78
CA ALA A 14 -13.97 -3.17 -6.27
C ALA A 14 -14.39 -3.54 -4.85
N ILE A 15 -14.54 -4.83 -4.53
CA ILE A 15 -14.89 -5.29 -3.18
C ILE A 15 -13.78 -4.94 -2.19
N ILE A 16 -12.51 -5.23 -2.53
CA ILE A 16 -11.36 -4.92 -1.66
C ILE A 16 -11.27 -3.43 -1.35
N PHE A 17 -11.62 -2.56 -2.32
CA PHE A 17 -11.58 -1.12 -2.14
C PHE A 17 -12.81 -0.58 -1.38
N ILE A 18 -14.01 -1.04 -1.72
CA ILE A 18 -15.28 -0.49 -1.21
C ILE A 18 -15.64 -1.05 0.16
N ALA A 19 -15.37 -2.34 0.43
CA ALA A 19 -15.80 -2.98 1.67
C ALA A 19 -15.21 -2.31 2.93
N PRO A 20 -13.91 -1.98 3.01
CA PRO A 20 -13.35 -1.26 4.16
C PRO A 20 -13.97 0.14 4.32
N LEU A 21 -14.16 0.88 3.22
CA LEU A 21 -14.75 2.22 3.24
C LEU A 21 -16.22 2.23 3.70
N ALA A 22 -16.96 1.16 3.40
CA ALA A 22 -18.33 1.00 3.84
C ALA A 22 -18.44 0.54 5.30
N MET A 23 -17.57 -0.38 5.74
CA MET A 23 -17.57 -0.91 7.10
C MET A 23 -17.10 0.10 8.14
N TYR A 24 -16.11 0.92 7.79
CA TYR A 24 -15.48 1.89 8.69
C TYR A 24 -15.84 3.33 8.30
N ASN A 25 -17.01 3.53 7.69
CA ASN A 25 -17.45 4.85 7.28
C ASN A 25 -17.61 5.80 8.48
N GLY A 26 -16.91 6.93 8.45
CA GLY A 26 -16.88 7.89 9.55
C GLY A 26 -15.87 7.59 10.65
N HIS A 27 -15.16 6.45 10.58
CA HIS A 27 -14.01 6.14 11.42
C HIS A 27 -12.73 6.48 10.66
N GLY A 28 -11.98 7.45 11.17
CA GLY A 28 -10.77 7.96 10.53
C GLY A 28 -9.49 7.44 11.17
N GLU A 29 -8.39 8.09 10.84
CA GLU A 29 -7.09 7.90 11.50
C GLU A 29 -7.17 8.20 13.00
N ASP A 30 -7.99 9.19 13.40
CA ASP A 30 -8.23 9.57 14.80
C ASP A 30 -8.79 8.41 15.66
N ASP A 31 -9.51 7.47 15.04
CA ASP A 31 -10.07 6.29 15.72
C ASP A 31 -9.15 5.06 15.63
N GLY A 32 -7.98 5.19 14.99
CA GLY A 32 -6.97 4.13 14.85
C GLY A 32 -7.31 3.00 13.86
N TYR A 33 -8.44 3.08 13.14
CA TYR A 33 -8.87 2.03 12.21
C TYR A 33 -8.11 2.03 10.88
N PHE A 34 -7.51 3.16 10.52
CA PHE A 34 -6.71 3.33 9.30
C PHE A 34 -5.23 3.63 9.58
N GLY A 35 -4.78 3.47 10.83
CA GLY A 35 -3.37 3.64 11.22
C GLY A 35 -2.46 2.53 10.69
N GLY A 36 -1.16 2.82 10.61
CA GLY A 36 -0.15 1.86 10.16
C GLY A 36 0.09 0.76 11.18
N SER A 37 0.56 -0.40 10.71
CA SER A 37 1.04 -1.47 11.62
C SER A 37 2.19 -1.00 12.51
N ASP A 38 2.99 -0.09 11.98
CA ASP A 38 4.23 0.36 12.61
C ASP A 38 3.92 1.31 13.77
N ASP A 39 2.84 2.10 13.67
CA ASP A 39 2.34 2.95 14.76
C ASP A 39 1.93 2.10 15.97
N ALA A 40 1.12 1.07 15.74
CA ALA A 40 0.66 0.16 16.78
C ALA A 40 1.82 -0.63 17.43
N ALA A 41 2.81 -1.02 16.62
CA ALA A 41 4.01 -1.68 17.11
C ALA A 41 4.89 -0.72 17.93
N GLY A 42 5.00 0.54 17.48
CA GLY A 42 5.73 1.60 18.17
C GLY A 42 5.22 1.82 19.59
N GLU A 43 3.91 2.04 19.75
CA GLU A 43 3.27 2.23 21.06
C GLU A 43 3.51 1.04 22.01
N ALA A 44 3.38 -0.19 21.48
CA ALA A 44 3.62 -1.39 22.26
C ALA A 44 5.08 -1.48 22.73
N VAL A 45 6.04 -1.12 21.88
CA VAL A 45 7.46 -1.12 22.22
C VAL A 45 7.80 -0.02 23.23
N GLU A 46 7.28 1.19 23.07
CA GLU A 46 7.51 2.29 24.02
C GLU A 46 6.96 1.96 25.42
N SER A 47 5.78 1.33 25.49
CA SER A 47 5.17 0.92 26.75
C SER A 47 5.96 -0.17 27.50
N SER A 48 6.84 -0.91 26.81
CA SER A 48 7.70 -1.94 27.40
C SER A 48 8.90 -1.36 28.17
N GLY A 49 9.08 -0.04 28.15
CA GLY A 49 10.25 0.64 28.74
C GLY A 49 11.51 0.52 27.88
N PHE A 50 11.37 0.10 26.62
CA PHE A 50 12.47 0.06 25.67
C PHE A 50 12.99 1.46 25.38
N LYS A 51 14.32 1.60 25.31
CA LYS A 51 14.97 2.85 24.91
C LYS A 51 15.58 2.68 23.52
N PRO A 52 15.21 3.50 22.52
CA PRO A 52 15.82 3.46 21.20
C PRO A 52 17.34 3.57 21.27
N TRP A 53 18.03 2.63 20.62
CA TRP A 53 19.50 2.63 20.48
C TRP A 53 19.97 3.32 19.20
N PHE A 54 19.02 3.76 18.36
CA PHE A 54 19.23 4.48 17.12
C PHE A 54 18.14 5.54 16.96
N SER A 55 18.46 6.64 16.28
CA SER A 55 17.51 7.67 15.86
C SER A 55 17.66 7.90 14.37
N SER A 56 16.54 8.10 13.66
CA SER A 56 16.53 8.43 12.24
C SER A 56 17.45 9.60 11.93
N ILE A 57 18.31 9.46 10.92
CA ILE A 57 19.20 10.55 10.47
C ILE A 57 18.38 11.65 9.78
N TRP A 58 17.25 11.27 9.19
CA TRP A 58 16.32 12.16 8.52
C TRP A 58 14.92 11.55 8.57
N GLU A 59 13.93 12.40 8.81
CA GLU A 59 12.51 12.07 8.70
C GLU A 59 11.84 13.09 7.77
N PRO A 60 10.82 12.67 6.98
CA PRO A 60 10.03 13.59 6.18
C PRO A 60 9.47 14.73 7.05
N PRO A 61 9.52 15.99 6.56
CA PRO A 61 9.05 17.15 7.33
C PRO A 61 7.53 17.18 7.53
N SER A 62 6.78 16.31 6.85
CA SER A 62 5.35 16.07 7.10
C SER A 62 4.94 14.67 6.64
N GLY A 63 3.87 14.14 7.23
CA GLY A 63 3.26 12.87 6.82
C GLY A 63 2.71 12.88 5.38
N GLU A 64 2.35 14.07 4.85
CA GLU A 64 1.98 14.21 3.44
C GLU A 64 3.17 13.94 2.51
N ILE A 65 4.37 14.41 2.87
CA ILE A 65 5.58 14.16 2.09
C ILE A 65 5.99 12.69 2.21
N GLU A 66 5.85 12.08 3.38
CA GLU A 66 6.06 10.64 3.56
C GLU A 66 5.14 9.81 2.65
N SER A 67 3.84 10.11 2.68
CA SER A 67 2.84 9.45 1.84
C SER A 67 3.12 9.64 0.35
N LEU A 68 3.57 10.84 -0.06
CA LEU A 68 3.96 11.14 -1.43
C LEU A 68 5.17 10.31 -1.87
N LEU A 69 6.21 10.24 -1.04
CA LEU A 69 7.41 9.45 -1.33
C LEU A 69 7.08 7.95 -1.42
N PHE A 70 6.22 7.45 -0.54
CA PHE A 70 5.71 6.07 -0.59
C PHE A 70 4.92 5.82 -1.88
N ALA A 71 3.99 6.70 -2.24
CA ALA A 71 3.21 6.60 -3.47
C ALA A 71 4.10 6.62 -4.73
N LEU A 72 5.15 7.46 -4.73
CA LEU A 72 6.11 7.51 -5.82
C LEU A 72 6.88 6.18 -5.96
N GLN A 73 7.35 5.61 -4.85
CA GLN A 73 8.02 4.30 -4.84
C GLN A 73 7.09 3.20 -5.36
N ALA A 74 5.83 3.19 -4.91
CA ALA A 74 4.82 2.24 -5.38
C ALA A 74 4.55 2.38 -6.89
N ALA A 75 4.44 3.62 -7.40
CA ALA A 75 4.23 3.89 -8.82
C ALA A 75 5.40 3.40 -9.67
N ILE A 76 6.64 3.66 -9.24
CA ILE A 76 7.85 3.17 -9.92
C ILE A 76 7.87 1.64 -9.92
N GLY A 77 7.58 1.00 -8.79
CA GLY A 77 7.50 -0.46 -8.68
C GLY A 77 6.45 -1.05 -9.64
N ALA A 78 5.27 -0.43 -9.71
CA ALA A 78 4.21 -0.84 -10.62
C ALA A 78 4.61 -0.71 -12.10
N ILE A 79 5.32 0.36 -12.48
CA ILE A 79 5.84 0.53 -13.84
C ILE A 79 6.83 -0.58 -14.19
N ILE A 80 7.78 -0.88 -13.30
CA ILE A 80 8.78 -1.93 -13.51
C ILE A 80 8.10 -3.29 -13.70
N ILE A 81 7.20 -3.67 -12.78
CA ILE A 81 6.45 -4.93 -12.84
C ILE A 81 5.62 -5.01 -14.13
N GLY A 82 4.91 -3.93 -14.46
CA GLY A 82 4.10 -3.84 -15.67
C GLY A 82 4.92 -3.99 -16.95
N TYR A 83 6.12 -3.39 -16.99
CA TYR A 83 7.05 -3.53 -18.11
C TYR A 83 7.49 -4.99 -18.31
N PHE A 84 7.88 -5.71 -17.25
CA PHE A 84 8.28 -7.11 -17.37
C PHE A 84 7.15 -8.01 -17.88
N PHE A 85 5.94 -7.87 -17.33
CA PHE A 85 4.78 -8.62 -17.83
C PHE A 85 4.43 -8.26 -19.28
N GLY A 86 4.56 -6.99 -19.65
CA GLY A 86 4.38 -6.53 -21.03
C GLY A 86 5.40 -7.13 -21.98
N TYR A 87 6.67 -7.12 -21.60
CA TYR A 87 7.78 -7.66 -22.38
C TYR A 87 7.66 -9.16 -22.61
N TRP A 88 7.35 -9.95 -21.57
CA TRP A 88 7.11 -11.39 -21.71
C TRP A 88 5.92 -11.71 -22.61
N ARG A 89 4.84 -10.93 -22.52
CA ARG A 89 3.69 -11.09 -23.41
C ARG A 89 4.00 -10.69 -24.86
N GLY A 90 4.95 -9.77 -25.06
CA GLY A 90 5.45 -9.37 -26.38
C GLY A 90 6.28 -10.46 -27.06
N GLN A 91 7.14 -11.16 -26.30
CA GLN A 91 7.95 -12.27 -26.81
C GLN A 91 7.12 -13.48 -27.23
N GLY A 92 6.01 -13.77 -26.55
CA GLY A 92 5.11 -14.86 -26.93
C GLY A 92 4.27 -14.62 -28.19
N LYS A 93 4.57 -13.58 -28.98
CA LYS A 93 3.89 -13.24 -30.26
C LYS A 93 4.82 -13.32 -31.47
N GLU A 94 6.08 -13.71 -31.31
CA GLU A 94 6.98 -14.07 -32.41
C GLU A 94 6.97 -15.60 -32.61
N GLU A 95 5.81 -16.17 -32.97
CA GLU A 95 5.66 -17.42 -33.75
C GLU A 95 4.32 -17.39 -34.52
#